data_AF-A0A7J4M6T1-F1
#
_entry.id   AF-A0A7J4M6T1-F1
#
_cell.length_a   1.000
_cell.length_b   1.000
_cell.length_c   1.000
_cell.angle_alpha   90.00
_cell.angle_beta   90.00
_cell.angle_gamma   90.00
#
_symmetry.space_group_name_H-M   'P 1'
#
loop_
_entity.id
_entity.type
_entity.pdbx_description
1 polymer ?
#
loop_
_entity_poly.entity_id
_entity_poly.type
_entity_poly.pdbx_seq_one_letter_code
_entity_poly.pdbx_strand_id
1 'polypeptide(L)'
;MSLLTKDMHKQDVEKFLEGKGDFIRIDHLDRYLKLMPPVEMRKFAYIKLAEIYIAKEMYSSAAEAFKNAALNSVTFREKQENFLSEAKAYISSLKFEESDKALKRAFDEANPKEKDALYSEFVKYFKIEIEKIEKQGKPGHLLKLYEKFLRLKIEEPQKEEIKEKLLKTYEKLGKLKEYKLLKESGKI
;
A
#
# COMPACT_ATOMS: atom_id res chain seq x y z
N MET A 1 30.36 -17.82 -1.61
CA MET A 1 29.62 -16.54 -1.69
C MET A 1 29.56 -15.98 -0.28
N SER A 2 29.96 -14.72 -0.06
CA SER A 2 29.79 -14.10 1.26
C SER A 2 28.29 -13.96 1.57
N LEU A 3 27.93 -14.18 2.82
CA LEU A 3 26.56 -14.03 3.31
C LEU A 3 26.50 -12.81 4.21
N LEU A 4 25.32 -12.18 4.30
CA LEU A 4 25.05 -11.19 5.34
C LEU A 4 25.17 -11.85 6.72
N THR A 5 25.85 -11.20 7.65
CA THR A 5 26.00 -11.66 9.03
C THR A 5 25.21 -10.77 9.99
N LYS A 6 24.86 -11.29 11.16
CA LYS A 6 23.96 -10.65 12.13
C LYS A 6 24.41 -9.25 12.56
N ASP A 7 25.71 -9.02 12.65
CA ASP A 7 26.32 -7.82 13.23
C ASP A 7 26.65 -6.73 12.20
N MET A 8 26.24 -6.91 10.94
CA MET A 8 26.43 -5.91 9.89
C MET A 8 25.61 -4.63 10.14
N HIS A 9 26.21 -3.49 9.81
CA HIS A 9 25.54 -2.19 9.82
C HIS A 9 24.85 -1.91 8.48
N LYS A 10 24.01 -0.86 8.43
CA LYS A 10 23.23 -0.49 7.23
C LYS A 10 24.10 -0.37 5.98
N GLN A 11 25.24 0.35 6.08
CA GLN A 11 26.15 0.55 4.95
C GLN A 11 26.74 -0.75 4.42
N ASP A 12 27.02 -1.72 5.29
CA ASP A 12 27.54 -3.03 4.89
C ASP A 12 26.48 -3.82 4.12
N VAL A 13 25.23 -3.80 4.60
CA VAL A 13 24.10 -4.46 3.93
C VAL A 13 23.84 -3.81 2.57
N GLU A 14 23.84 -2.47 2.48
CA GLU A 14 23.63 -1.75 1.20
C GLU A 14 24.71 -2.08 0.19
N LYS A 15 25.98 -1.98 0.59
CA LYS A 15 27.13 -2.32 -0.25
C LYS A 15 27.09 -3.79 -0.68
N PHE A 16 26.65 -4.68 0.20
CA PHE A 16 26.49 -6.09 -0.15
C PHE A 16 25.40 -6.31 -1.21
N LEU A 17 24.28 -5.57 -1.14
CA LEU A 17 23.16 -5.69 -2.08
C LEU A 17 23.40 -4.98 -3.42
N GLU A 18 24.35 -4.06 -3.47
CA GLU A 18 24.73 -3.34 -4.67
C GLU A 18 25.08 -4.28 -5.84
N GLY A 19 24.65 -3.92 -7.04
CA GLY A 19 24.86 -4.72 -8.27
C GLY A 19 24.10 -6.04 -8.35
N LYS A 20 23.41 -6.51 -7.29
CA LYS A 20 22.63 -7.75 -7.32
C LYS A 20 21.25 -7.54 -7.94
N GLY A 21 20.74 -8.58 -8.61
CA GLY A 21 19.36 -8.60 -9.10
C GLY A 21 18.34 -8.68 -7.96
N ASP A 22 17.13 -8.17 -8.19
CA ASP A 22 16.10 -7.99 -7.16
C ASP A 22 15.72 -9.29 -6.42
N PHE A 23 15.57 -10.42 -7.14
CA PHE A 23 15.29 -11.71 -6.51
C PHE A 23 16.45 -12.25 -5.66
N ILE A 24 17.69 -11.96 -6.06
CA ILE A 24 18.89 -12.31 -5.29
C ILE A 24 18.94 -11.46 -4.02
N ARG A 25 18.60 -10.17 -4.12
CA ARG A 25 18.50 -9.27 -2.96
C ARG A 25 17.43 -9.75 -1.98
N ILE A 26 16.26 -10.18 -2.48
CA ILE A 26 15.19 -10.75 -1.65
C ILE A 26 15.70 -11.98 -0.88
N ASP A 27 16.29 -12.98 -1.56
CA ASP A 27 16.80 -14.19 -0.89
C ASP A 27 17.83 -13.87 0.20
N HIS A 28 18.75 -12.93 -0.06
CA HIS A 28 19.72 -12.52 0.94
C HIS A 28 19.10 -11.79 2.13
N LEU A 29 18.15 -10.88 1.90
CA LEU A 29 17.46 -10.16 2.96
C LEU A 29 16.58 -11.10 3.82
N ASP A 30 15.88 -12.05 3.21
CA ASP A 30 15.09 -13.04 3.93
C ASP A 30 15.96 -13.95 4.79
N ARG A 31 17.11 -14.40 4.27
CA ARG A 31 18.10 -15.16 5.07
C ARG A 31 18.67 -14.32 6.20
N TYR A 32 18.97 -13.05 5.94
CA TYR A 32 19.48 -12.13 6.96
C TYR A 32 18.47 -11.95 8.09
N LEU A 33 17.19 -11.76 7.78
CA LEU A 33 16.12 -11.65 8.78
C LEU A 33 15.98 -12.90 9.67
N LYS A 34 16.22 -14.09 9.12
CA LYS A 34 16.24 -15.36 9.88
C LYS A 34 17.37 -15.44 10.90
N LEU A 35 18.45 -14.65 10.73
CA LEU A 35 19.53 -14.52 11.73
C LEU A 35 19.11 -13.67 12.94
N MET A 36 17.90 -13.10 12.92
CA MET A 36 17.36 -12.22 13.95
C MET A 36 18.33 -11.07 14.30
N PRO A 37 18.72 -10.22 13.33
CA PRO A 37 19.61 -9.09 13.59
C PRO A 37 18.95 -8.10 14.56
N PRO A 38 19.69 -7.10 15.07
CA PRO A 38 19.13 -6.07 15.95
C PRO A 38 17.86 -5.43 15.36
N VAL A 39 16.93 -4.98 16.22
CA VAL A 39 15.60 -4.45 15.83
C VAL A 39 15.70 -3.43 14.71
N GLU A 40 16.64 -2.48 14.83
CA GLU A 40 16.87 -1.45 13.83
C GLU A 40 17.23 -2.02 12.46
N MET A 41 18.08 -3.06 12.44
CA MET A 41 18.50 -3.72 11.21
C MET A 41 17.41 -4.61 10.61
N ARG A 42 16.55 -5.21 11.43
CA ARG A 42 15.34 -5.90 10.92
C ARG A 42 14.40 -4.93 10.24
N LYS A 43 14.09 -3.80 10.90
CA LYS A 43 13.28 -2.72 10.30
C LYS A 43 13.87 -2.28 8.97
N PHE A 44 15.18 -2.02 8.93
CA PHE A 44 15.89 -1.65 7.72
C PHE A 44 15.74 -2.70 6.60
N ALA A 45 15.98 -3.98 6.90
CA ALA A 45 15.85 -5.06 5.94
C ALA A 45 14.40 -5.20 5.42
N TYR A 46 13.40 -5.08 6.29
CA TYR A 46 11.99 -5.10 5.87
C TYR A 46 11.64 -3.91 4.96
N ILE A 47 12.15 -2.71 5.23
CA ILE A 47 11.95 -1.55 4.34
C ILE A 47 12.59 -1.82 2.97
N LYS A 48 13.81 -2.37 2.91
CA LYS A 48 14.46 -2.74 1.64
C LYS A 48 13.69 -3.82 0.88
N LEU A 49 13.15 -4.82 1.58
CA LEU A 49 12.26 -5.80 0.96
C LEU A 49 11.01 -5.15 0.38
N ALA A 50 10.37 -4.25 1.13
CA ALA A 50 9.19 -3.53 0.68
C ALA A 50 9.46 -2.70 -0.59
N GLU A 51 10.58 -1.97 -0.64
CA GLU A 51 11.03 -1.21 -1.83
C GLU A 51 11.15 -2.12 -3.06
N ILE A 52 11.82 -3.27 -2.92
CA ILE A 52 11.99 -4.24 -4.02
C ILE A 52 10.62 -4.80 -4.45
N TYR A 53 9.77 -5.18 -3.49
CA TYR A 53 8.45 -5.72 -3.78
C TYR A 53 7.56 -4.71 -4.50
N ILE A 54 7.58 -3.42 -4.11
CA ILE A 54 6.86 -2.37 -4.83
C ILE A 54 7.36 -2.24 -6.28
N ALA A 55 8.68 -2.24 -6.49
CA ALA A 55 9.27 -2.13 -7.82
C ALA A 55 8.92 -3.31 -8.74
N LYS A 56 8.59 -4.47 -8.17
CA LYS A 56 8.13 -5.67 -8.89
C LYS A 56 6.62 -5.85 -8.90
N GLU A 57 5.86 -4.86 -8.45
CA GLU A 57 4.39 -4.93 -8.31
C GLU A 57 3.91 -6.09 -7.42
N MET A 58 4.78 -6.60 -6.53
CA MET A 58 4.47 -7.63 -5.53
C MET A 58 3.83 -7.00 -4.29
N TYR A 59 2.73 -6.28 -4.49
CA TYR A 59 2.14 -5.38 -3.49
C TYR A 59 1.72 -6.07 -2.18
N SER A 60 1.21 -7.30 -2.23
CA SER A 60 0.89 -8.04 -1.00
C SER A 60 2.14 -8.37 -0.16
N SER A 61 3.26 -8.68 -0.81
CA SER A 61 4.54 -8.94 -0.11
C SER A 61 5.13 -7.64 0.43
N ALA A 62 5.00 -6.54 -0.32
CA ALA A 62 5.36 -5.21 0.18
C ALA A 62 4.56 -4.82 1.43
N ALA A 63 3.25 -5.08 1.44
CA ALA A 63 2.40 -4.80 2.58
C ALA A 63 2.85 -5.56 3.84
N GLU A 64 3.13 -6.86 3.73
CA GLU A 64 3.64 -7.65 4.85
C GLU A 64 5.03 -7.18 5.29
N ALA A 65 5.89 -6.76 4.36
CA ALA A 65 7.19 -6.18 4.71
C ALA A 65 7.03 -4.86 5.49
N PHE A 66 6.15 -3.95 5.06
CA PHE A 66 5.84 -2.71 5.78
C PHE A 66 5.23 -2.97 7.16
N LYS A 67 4.33 -3.94 7.29
CA LYS A 67 3.80 -4.38 8.59
C LYS A 67 4.93 -4.77 9.54
N ASN A 68 5.86 -5.60 9.07
CA ASN A 68 6.98 -6.04 9.88
C ASN A 68 7.97 -4.90 10.18
N ALA A 69 8.15 -3.94 9.26
CA ALA A 69 8.90 -2.72 9.52
C ALA A 69 8.23 -1.88 10.63
N ALA A 70 6.90 -1.73 10.62
CA ALA A 70 6.15 -1.06 11.69
C ALA A 70 6.33 -1.75 13.04
N LEU A 71 6.23 -3.08 13.08
CA LEU A 71 6.44 -3.87 14.32
C LEU A 71 7.87 -3.77 14.87
N ASN A 72 8.86 -3.43 14.04
CA ASN A 72 10.25 -3.18 14.45
C ASN A 72 10.58 -1.68 14.56
N SER A 73 9.57 -0.80 14.48
CA SER A 73 9.74 0.64 14.65
C SER A 73 9.65 1.03 16.13
N VAL A 74 10.49 1.97 16.55
CA VAL A 74 10.58 2.39 17.96
C VAL A 74 9.68 3.60 18.22
N THR A 75 9.59 4.51 17.25
CA THR A 75 8.79 5.73 17.39
C THR A 75 7.38 5.54 16.86
N PHE A 76 6.41 6.24 17.46
CA PHE A 76 5.02 6.30 16.98
C PHE A 76 4.96 6.73 15.51
N ARG A 77 5.72 7.77 15.15
CA ARG A 77 5.78 8.29 13.79
C ARG A 77 6.23 7.24 12.77
N GLU A 78 7.30 6.51 13.04
CA GLU A 78 7.77 5.44 12.13
C GLU A 78 6.73 4.33 11.99
N LYS A 79 6.02 3.98 13.06
CA LYS A 79 4.93 2.99 12.99
C LYS A 79 3.78 3.50 12.14
N GLN A 80 3.36 4.75 12.32
CA GLN A 80 2.31 5.39 11.53
C GLN A 80 2.67 5.35 10.03
N GLU A 81 3.89 5.79 9.68
CA GLU A 81 4.38 5.85 8.30
C GLU A 81 4.44 4.44 7.66
N ASN A 82 4.92 3.44 8.39
CA ASN A 82 4.98 2.06 7.90
C ASN A 82 3.60 1.41 7.79
N PHE A 83 2.70 1.57 8.76
CA PHE A 83 1.32 1.06 8.66
C PHE A 83 0.52 1.75 7.55
N LEU A 84 0.74 3.05 7.33
CA LEU A 84 0.16 3.75 6.18
C LEU A 84 0.71 3.18 4.86
N SER A 85 2.01 2.89 4.78
CA SER A 85 2.63 2.28 3.60
C SER A 85 2.12 0.85 3.35
N GLU A 86 1.86 0.08 4.41
CA GLU A 86 1.15 -1.20 4.34
C GLU A 86 -0.25 -1.02 3.73
N ALA A 87 -1.02 -0.03 4.21
CA ALA A 87 -2.36 0.25 3.69
C ALA A 87 -2.32 0.59 2.20
N LYS A 88 -1.41 1.46 1.79
CA LYS A 88 -1.17 1.85 0.39
C LYS A 88 -0.84 0.65 -0.49
N ALA A 89 0.06 -0.23 -0.04
CA ALA A 89 0.38 -1.45 -0.77
C ALA A 89 -0.85 -2.36 -0.93
N TYR A 90 -1.69 -2.48 0.10
CA TYR A 90 -2.95 -3.23 -0.03
C TYR A 90 -3.94 -2.62 -1.03
N ILE A 91 -4.04 -1.28 -1.12
CA ILE A 91 -4.82 -0.58 -2.17
C ILE A 91 -4.37 -1.02 -3.56
N SER A 92 -3.06 -0.98 -3.85
CA SER A 92 -2.52 -1.37 -5.15
C SER A 92 -2.75 -2.86 -5.47
N SER A 93 -2.96 -3.70 -4.45
CA SER A 93 -3.35 -5.11 -4.61
C SER A 93 -4.87 -5.36 -4.61
N LEU A 94 -5.70 -4.31 -4.52
CA LEU A 94 -7.16 -4.36 -4.42
C LEU A 94 -7.68 -5.15 -3.21
N LYS A 95 -6.90 -5.19 -2.12
CA LYS A 95 -7.22 -5.84 -0.84
C LYS A 95 -7.71 -4.80 0.17
N PHE A 96 -8.94 -4.33 -0.03
CA PHE A 96 -9.42 -3.13 0.66
C PHE A 96 -9.70 -3.34 2.14
N GLU A 97 -10.15 -4.53 2.54
CA GLU A 97 -10.37 -4.89 3.94
C GLU A 97 -9.05 -4.89 4.72
N GLU A 98 -7.98 -5.43 4.14
CA GLU A 98 -6.64 -5.40 4.72
C GLU A 98 -6.06 -3.98 4.76
N SER A 99 -6.30 -3.20 3.71
CA SER A 99 -5.96 -1.78 3.67
C SER A 99 -6.60 -1.01 4.83
N ASP A 100 -7.90 -1.20 5.08
CA ASP A 100 -8.61 -0.53 6.18
C ASP A 100 -8.06 -0.95 7.55
N LYS A 101 -7.74 -2.24 7.72
CA LYS A 101 -7.11 -2.76 8.94
C LYS A 101 -5.71 -2.17 9.17
N ALA A 102 -4.93 -1.98 8.11
CA ALA A 102 -3.61 -1.34 8.19
C ALA A 102 -3.73 0.16 8.53
N LEU A 103 -4.65 0.88 7.89
CA LEU A 103 -4.91 2.28 8.20
C LEU A 103 -5.37 2.46 9.66
N LYS A 104 -6.23 1.57 10.16
CA LYS A 104 -6.65 1.57 11.57
C LYS A 104 -5.44 1.44 12.51
N ARG A 105 -4.50 0.54 12.21
CA ARG A 105 -3.25 0.42 13.00
C ARG A 105 -2.41 1.69 12.95
N ALA A 106 -2.35 2.38 11.81
CA ALA A 106 -1.69 3.69 11.74
C ALA A 106 -2.39 4.71 12.64
N PHE A 107 -3.72 4.70 12.70
CA PHE A 107 -4.50 5.57 13.58
C PHE A 107 -4.34 5.24 15.06
N ASP A 108 -4.20 3.97 15.42
CA ASP A 108 -4.01 3.55 16.81
C ASP A 108 -2.72 4.11 17.41
N GLU A 109 -1.72 4.43 16.56
CA GLU A 109 -0.45 5.05 16.94
C GLU A 109 -0.48 6.59 16.84
N ALA A 110 -1.61 7.21 16.46
CA ALA A 110 -1.72 8.62 16.09
C ALA A 110 -2.67 9.43 17.00
N ASN A 111 -2.34 10.71 17.21
CA ASN A 111 -3.25 11.67 17.82
C ASN A 111 -4.30 12.17 16.80
N PRO A 112 -5.36 12.92 17.21
CA PRO A 112 -6.40 13.36 16.29
C PRO A 112 -5.91 14.14 15.05
N LYS A 113 -4.95 15.07 15.23
CA LYS A 113 -4.40 15.86 14.11
C LYS A 113 -3.60 14.97 13.14
N GLU A 114 -2.85 14.02 13.67
CA GLU A 114 -2.11 13.04 12.87
C GLU A 114 -3.06 12.10 12.11
N LYS A 115 -4.18 11.68 12.72
CA LYS A 115 -5.21 10.87 12.03
C LYS A 115 -5.75 11.58 10.80
N ASP A 116 -6.05 12.88 10.91
CA ASP A 116 -6.53 13.66 9.77
C ASP A 116 -5.47 13.76 8.65
N ALA A 117 -4.19 13.94 9.02
CA ALA A 117 -3.08 13.95 8.06
C ALA A 117 -2.90 12.59 7.37
N LEU A 118 -2.87 11.49 8.14
CA LEU A 118 -2.78 10.12 7.65
C LEU A 118 -3.95 9.78 6.71
N TYR A 119 -5.17 10.17 7.08
CA TYR A 119 -6.35 9.97 6.25
C TYR A 119 -6.28 10.75 4.93
N SER A 120 -5.84 12.00 5.00
CA SER A 120 -5.67 12.84 3.80
C SER A 120 -4.64 12.23 2.84
N GLU A 121 -3.54 11.70 3.37
CA GLU A 121 -2.51 11.03 2.57
C GLU A 121 -3.02 9.70 1.98
N PHE A 122 -3.80 8.93 2.74
CA PHE A 122 -4.46 7.72 2.30
C PHE A 122 -5.42 7.96 1.12
N VAL A 123 -6.29 8.98 1.24
CA VAL A 123 -7.21 9.40 0.17
C VAL A 123 -6.44 9.89 -1.05
N LYS A 124 -5.36 10.67 -0.85
CA LYS A 124 -4.49 11.12 -1.95
C LYS A 124 -3.87 9.94 -2.70
N TYR A 125 -3.42 8.92 -1.98
CA TYR A 125 -2.84 7.73 -2.61
C TYR A 125 -3.87 6.94 -3.43
N PHE A 126 -5.10 6.79 -2.93
CA PHE A 126 -6.19 6.17 -3.71
C PHE A 126 -6.38 6.84 -5.07
N LYS A 127 -6.34 8.18 -5.14
CA LYS A 127 -6.44 8.92 -6.40
C LYS A 127 -5.27 8.62 -7.34
N ILE A 128 -4.05 8.58 -6.82
CA ILE A 128 -2.85 8.21 -7.59
C ILE A 128 -3.00 6.80 -8.17
N GLU A 129 -3.48 5.84 -7.39
CA GLU A 129 -3.68 4.46 -7.87
C GLU A 129 -4.81 4.41 -8.93
N ILE A 130 -5.90 5.15 -8.74
CA ILE A 130 -6.97 5.29 -9.75
C ILE A 130 -6.38 5.81 -11.07
N GLU A 131 -5.67 6.94 -11.06
CA GLU A 131 -5.06 7.53 -12.26
C GLU A 131 -4.07 6.58 -12.96
N LYS A 132 -3.29 5.84 -12.17
CA LYS A 132 -2.37 4.81 -12.67
C LYS A 132 -3.15 3.71 -13.40
N ILE A 133 -4.22 3.19 -12.81
CA ILE A 133 -5.01 2.11 -13.41
C ILE A 133 -5.83 2.63 -14.61
N GLU A 134 -6.26 3.90 -14.61
CA GLU A 134 -6.90 4.56 -15.76
C GLU A 134 -5.96 4.51 -16.98
N LYS A 135 -4.70 4.88 -16.79
CA LYS A 135 -3.65 4.82 -17.83
C LYS A 135 -3.36 3.40 -18.30
N GLN A 136 -3.47 2.40 -17.43
CA GLN A 136 -3.27 0.99 -17.79
C GLN A 136 -4.47 0.37 -18.53
N GLY A 137 -5.63 1.04 -18.56
CA GLY A 137 -6.80 0.55 -19.29
C GLY A 137 -7.39 -0.74 -18.71
N LYS A 138 -7.33 -0.94 -17.38
CA LYS A 138 -7.87 -2.14 -16.69
C LYS A 138 -9.24 -1.85 -16.05
N PRO A 139 -10.37 -1.94 -16.80
CA PRO A 139 -11.68 -1.51 -16.31
C PRO A 139 -12.19 -2.30 -15.11
N GLY A 140 -11.89 -3.60 -15.00
CA GLY A 140 -12.28 -4.40 -13.83
C GLY A 140 -11.58 -3.97 -12.53
N HIS A 141 -10.36 -3.44 -12.63
CA HIS A 141 -9.63 -2.89 -11.49
C HIS A 141 -10.18 -1.51 -11.11
N LEU A 142 -10.41 -0.65 -12.11
CA LEU A 142 -11.03 0.66 -11.91
C LEU A 142 -12.37 0.57 -11.20
N LEU A 143 -13.19 -0.39 -11.61
CA LEU A 143 -14.50 -0.62 -11.00
C LEU A 143 -14.38 -0.75 -9.47
N LYS A 144 -13.53 -1.68 -9.02
CA LYS A 144 -13.27 -1.95 -7.61
C LYS A 144 -12.73 -0.71 -6.88
N LEU A 145 -11.81 0.02 -7.50
CA LEU A 145 -11.23 1.23 -6.92
C LEU A 145 -12.25 2.35 -6.76
N TYR A 146 -13.09 2.61 -7.77
CA TYR A 146 -14.14 3.63 -7.70
C TYR A 146 -15.19 3.30 -6.65
N GLU A 147 -15.67 2.05 -6.62
CA GLU A 147 -16.63 1.59 -5.61
C GLU A 147 -16.09 1.80 -4.20
N LYS A 148 -14.81 1.42 -3.95
CA LYS A 148 -14.17 1.64 -2.66
C LYS A 148 -13.96 3.13 -2.36
N PHE A 149 -13.51 3.91 -3.34
CA PHE A 149 -13.20 5.33 -3.17
C PHE A 149 -14.45 6.14 -2.80
N LEU A 150 -15.60 5.84 -3.40
CA LEU A 150 -16.87 6.50 -3.07
C LEU A 150 -17.38 6.17 -1.66
N ARG A 151 -16.89 5.11 -1.03
CA ARG A 151 -17.16 4.77 0.38
C ARG A 151 -16.25 5.53 1.36
N LEU A 152 -15.25 6.26 0.87
CA LEU A 152 -14.39 7.10 1.70
C LEU A 152 -15.09 8.44 2.01
N LYS A 153 -14.66 9.09 3.09
CA LYS A 153 -15.04 10.46 3.45
C LYS A 153 -14.30 11.44 2.54
N ILE A 154 -14.84 11.65 1.35
CA ILE A 154 -14.33 12.60 0.35
C ILE A 154 -15.34 13.72 0.08
N GLU A 155 -14.86 14.79 -0.54
CA GLU A 155 -15.68 15.97 -0.88
C GLU A 155 -16.68 15.66 -2.01
N GLU A 156 -17.83 16.34 -2.00
CA GLU A 156 -18.91 16.06 -2.95
C GLU A 156 -18.52 16.23 -4.44
N PRO A 157 -17.75 17.26 -4.84
CA PRO A 157 -17.29 17.37 -6.23
C PRO A 157 -16.48 16.15 -6.69
N GLN A 158 -15.68 15.57 -5.79
CA GLN A 158 -14.88 14.38 -6.08
C GLN A 158 -15.76 13.13 -6.18
N LYS A 159 -16.84 13.06 -5.38
CA LYS A 159 -17.81 11.96 -5.50
C LYS A 159 -18.50 12.00 -6.86
N GLU A 160 -18.97 13.16 -7.29
CA GLU A 160 -19.66 13.28 -8.58
C GLU A 160 -18.76 12.88 -9.76
N GLU A 161 -17.51 13.37 -9.79
CA GLU A 161 -16.54 12.97 -10.80
C GLU A 161 -16.35 11.44 -10.86
N ILE A 162 -16.20 10.80 -9.69
CA ILE A 162 -15.97 9.36 -9.60
C ILE A 162 -17.23 8.56 -9.93
N LYS A 163 -18.43 9.04 -9.57
CA LYS A 163 -19.70 8.42 -9.98
C LYS A 163 -19.85 8.41 -11.50
N GLU A 164 -19.54 9.52 -12.17
CA GLU A 164 -19.59 9.57 -13.64
C GLU A 164 -18.61 8.57 -14.29
N LYS A 165 -17.38 8.51 -13.77
CA LYS A 165 -16.37 7.54 -14.24
C LYS A 165 -16.79 6.09 -13.97
N LEU A 166 -17.42 5.83 -12.83
CA LEU A 166 -17.95 4.52 -12.47
C LEU A 166 -19.11 4.11 -13.39
N LEU A 167 -20.06 5.01 -13.70
CA LEU A 167 -21.14 4.74 -14.65
C LEU A 167 -20.61 4.34 -16.03
N LYS A 168 -19.64 5.11 -16.57
CA LYS A 168 -18.97 4.77 -17.84
C LYS A 168 -18.29 3.40 -17.78
N THR A 169 -17.71 3.05 -16.64
CA THR A 169 -17.05 1.76 -16.43
C THR A 169 -18.05 0.61 -16.34
N TYR A 170 -19.19 0.80 -15.66
CA TYR A 170 -20.28 -0.17 -15.62
C TYR A 170 -20.84 -0.45 -17.01
N GLU A 171 -21.10 0.60 -17.80
CA GLU A 171 -21.60 0.48 -19.16
C GLU A 171 -20.61 -0.30 -20.05
N LYS A 172 -19.32 0.07 -20.00
CA LYS A 172 -18.25 -0.62 -20.74
C LYS A 172 -18.12 -2.11 -20.38
N LEU A 173 -18.44 -2.48 -19.14
CA LEU A 173 -18.39 -3.86 -18.66
C LEU A 173 -19.74 -4.59 -18.75
N GLY A 174 -20.80 -3.97 -19.30
CA GLY A 174 -22.13 -4.56 -19.40
C GLY A 174 -22.86 -4.74 -18.05
N LYS A 175 -22.43 -4.03 -17.00
CA LYS A 175 -23.01 -4.07 -15.65
C LYS A 175 -24.25 -3.18 -15.53
N LEU A 176 -25.29 -3.51 -16.30
CA LEU A 176 -26.48 -2.66 -16.46
C LEU A 176 -27.32 -2.53 -15.18
N LYS A 177 -27.29 -3.52 -14.28
CA LYS A 177 -28.04 -3.47 -13.02
C LYS A 177 -27.42 -2.44 -12.08
N GLU A 178 -26.11 -2.51 -11.89
CA GLU A 178 -25.34 -1.61 -11.05
C GLU A 178 -25.33 -0.18 -11.62
N TYR A 179 -25.25 -0.06 -12.95
CA TYR A 179 -25.42 1.22 -13.64
C TYR A 179 -26.75 1.90 -13.28
N LYS A 180 -27.88 1.18 -13.42
CA LYS A 180 -29.21 1.72 -13.11
C LYS A 180 -29.33 2.10 -11.63
N LEU A 181 -28.88 1.22 -10.74
CA LEU A 181 -28.91 1.48 -9.30
C LEU A 181 -28.16 2.77 -8.94
N LEU A 182 -26.94 2.94 -9.45
CA LEU A 182 -26.14 4.13 -9.19
C LEU A 182 -26.78 5.39 -9.78
N LYS A 183 -27.30 5.31 -11.01
CA LYS A 183 -27.93 6.43 -11.71
C LYS A 183 -29.22 6.91 -11.05
N GLU A 184 -30.05 5.99 -10.57
CA GLU A 184 -31.38 6.29 -10.01
C GLU A 184 -31.32 6.65 -8.53
N SER A 185 -30.45 5.99 -7.75
CA SER A 185 -30.43 6.12 -6.30
C SER A 185 -29.19 6.83 -5.75
N GLY A 186 -28.15 7.00 -6.55
CA GLY A 186 -26.84 7.48 -6.09
C GLY A 186 -26.10 6.51 -5.17
N LYS A 187 -26.63 5.28 -4.97
CA LYS A 187 -26.08 4.26 -4.07
C LYS A 187 -25.25 3.22 -4.81
N ILE A 188 -24.35 2.59 -4.07
CA ILE A 188 -23.38 1.56 -4.52
C ILE A 188 -23.42 0.40 -3.53
#